data_AF-A0A660RS45-F1
#
_entry.id   AF-A0A660RS45-F1
#
_cell.length_a   1.000
_cell.length_b   1.000
_cell.length_c   1.000
_cell.angle_alpha   90.00
_cell.angle_beta   90.00
_cell.angle_gamma   90.00
#
_symmetry.space_group_name_H-M   'P 1'
#
loop_
_entity.id
_entity.type
_entity.pdbx_description
1 polymer ?
#
loop_
_entity_poly.entity_id
_entity_poly.type
_entity_poly.pdbx_seq_one_letter_code
_entity_poly.pdbx_strand_id
1 'polypeptide(L)'
;TVQLKYAYAIGRVTGPMMVHSRSYINMERQQVLVRTKMLVQLIENKILNGDKSTYPQEFDGLKKLISTNSTTLSDSISLSAIRTSIMHCQQGAESYSETISGAMPDLIVTDLSTFKDLKALVDPWNRYMNTTKIAWGITALEIDGIPVITSQFMTTTSGSKALYVLNTSAMKLVVAQDLTFERLAKTNDSNKFMIKWYGALVLDNERLFAQIISIS
;
A
#
# COMPACT_ATOMS: atom_id res chain seq x y z
N THR A 1 -6.12 20.83 -4.05
CA THR A 1 -5.09 21.07 -3.02
C THR A 1 -4.95 19.84 -2.16
N VAL A 2 -3.74 19.27 -2.11
CA VAL A 2 -3.46 18.07 -1.29
C VAL A 2 -3.32 18.51 0.16
N GLN A 3 -4.10 17.91 1.07
CA GLN A 3 -4.02 18.22 2.50
C GLN A 3 -3.04 17.28 3.19
N LEU A 4 -2.07 17.84 3.92
CA LEU A 4 -1.20 17.06 4.79
C LEU A 4 -2.02 16.42 5.92
N LYS A 5 -1.73 15.14 6.19
CA LYS A 5 -2.37 14.34 7.23
C LYS A 5 -1.31 13.77 8.16
N TYR A 6 -1.75 13.29 9.31
CA TYR A 6 -0.86 12.80 10.35
C TYR A 6 -1.26 11.40 10.78
N ALA A 7 -0.26 10.57 11.06
CA ALA A 7 -0.42 9.28 11.70
C ALA A 7 0.43 9.29 12.96
N TYR A 8 -0.09 8.72 14.05
CA TYR A 8 0.65 8.63 15.30
C TYR A 8 0.37 7.33 16.03
N ALA A 9 1.37 6.88 16.79
CA ALA A 9 1.26 5.73 17.68
C ALA A 9 1.70 6.14 19.09
N ILE A 10 0.86 5.86 20.08
CA ILE A 10 1.17 6.13 21.49
C ILE A 10 1.61 4.83 22.16
N GLY A 11 2.75 4.89 22.85
CA GLY A 11 3.26 3.83 23.69
C GLY A 11 3.26 4.23 25.17
N ARG A 12 3.11 3.23 26.04
CA ARG A 12 3.20 3.41 27.49
C ARG A 12 3.98 2.25 28.11
N VAL A 13 4.95 2.57 28.94
CA VAL A 13 5.67 1.60 29.78
C VAL A 13 5.48 1.98 31.24
N THR A 14 4.97 1.06 32.06
CA THR A 14 4.72 1.30 33.48
C THR A 14 5.99 1.08 34.31
N GLY A 15 6.10 1.76 35.45
CA GLY A 15 7.22 1.62 36.40
C GLY A 15 7.53 0.17 36.78
N PRO A 16 6.54 -0.63 37.22
CA PRO A 16 6.75 -2.03 37.56
C PRO A 16 7.32 -2.88 36.41
N MET A 17 6.86 -2.64 35.18
CA MET A 17 7.39 -3.33 33.99
C MET A 17 8.84 -2.93 33.70
N MET A 18 9.21 -1.67 33.89
CA MET A 18 10.59 -1.23 33.71
C MET A 18 11.53 -1.86 34.74
N VAL A 19 11.09 -2.01 35.98
CA VAL A 19 11.88 -2.64 37.05
C VAL A 19 12.06 -4.14 36.78
N HIS A 20 10.97 -4.86 36.48
CA HIS A 20 11.02 -6.31 36.23
C HIS A 20 11.82 -6.69 34.98
N SER A 21 11.78 -5.87 33.93
CA SER A 21 12.42 -6.18 32.66
C SER A 21 13.88 -5.77 32.58
N ARG A 22 14.38 -4.97 33.54
CA ARG A 22 15.71 -4.36 33.49
C ARG A 22 16.85 -5.37 33.34
N SER A 23 16.67 -6.59 33.83
CA SER A 23 17.65 -7.67 33.74
C SER A 23 17.63 -8.47 32.43
N TYR A 24 16.57 -8.36 31.63
CA TYR A 24 16.37 -9.21 30.44
C TYR A 24 16.26 -8.41 29.14
N ILE A 25 15.46 -7.34 29.11
CA ILE A 25 15.23 -6.55 27.90
C ILE A 25 14.87 -5.11 28.26
N ASN A 26 15.38 -4.14 27.48
CA ASN A 26 14.91 -2.76 27.61
C ASN A 26 13.49 -2.65 27.03
N MET A 27 12.49 -2.65 27.91
CA MET A 27 11.07 -2.59 27.51
C MET A 27 10.68 -1.28 26.84
N GLU A 28 11.35 -0.17 27.14
CA GLU A 28 11.11 1.10 26.43
C GLU A 28 11.52 0.96 24.97
N ARG A 29 12.72 0.41 24.71
CA ARG A 29 13.18 0.13 23.34
C ARG A 29 12.25 -0.84 22.61
N GLN A 30 11.83 -1.92 23.27
CA GLN A 30 10.94 -2.90 22.64
C GLN A 30 9.58 -2.30 22.28
N GLN A 31 9.00 -1.50 23.18
CA GLN A 31 7.74 -0.82 22.90
C GLN A 31 7.88 0.20 21.77
N VAL A 32 8.97 0.96 21.72
CA VAL A 32 9.23 1.88 20.60
C VAL A 32 9.28 1.10 19.29
N LEU A 33 10.03 -0.01 19.22
CA LEU A 33 10.12 -0.85 18.02
C LEU A 33 8.77 -1.40 17.56
N VAL A 34 7.95 -1.92 18.49
CA VAL A 34 6.61 -2.43 18.17
C VAL A 34 5.72 -1.31 17.64
N ARG A 35 5.75 -0.12 18.27
CA ARG A 35 4.93 1.02 17.84
C ARG A 35 5.38 1.60 16.50
N THR A 36 6.68 1.63 16.21
CA THR A 36 7.18 2.01 14.88
C THR A 36 6.68 1.03 13.81
N LYS A 37 6.74 -0.29 14.05
CA LYS A 37 6.23 -1.29 13.10
C LYS A 37 4.72 -1.14 12.86
N MET A 38 3.95 -0.94 13.92
CA MET A 38 2.50 -0.68 13.82
C MET A 38 2.20 0.58 13.02
N LEU A 39 3.00 1.64 13.17
CA LEU A 39 2.82 2.89 12.44
C LEU A 39 3.12 2.71 10.94
N VAL A 40 4.18 1.97 10.58
CA VAL A 40 4.48 1.64 9.17
C VAL A 40 3.35 0.82 8.55
N GLN A 41 2.86 -0.19 9.25
CA GLN A 41 1.70 -0.99 8.84
C GLN A 41 0.43 -0.14 8.66
N LEU A 42 0.21 0.82 9.56
CA LEU A 42 -0.89 1.76 9.44
C LEU A 42 -0.74 2.64 8.18
N ILE A 43 0.47 3.14 7.92
CA ILE A 43 0.76 3.95 6.72
C ILE A 43 0.48 3.14 5.45
N GLU A 44 0.93 1.89 5.37
CA GLU A 44 0.63 1.00 4.22
C GLU A 44 -0.88 0.84 4.01
N ASN A 45 -1.63 0.57 5.09
CA ASN A 45 -3.08 0.49 5.01
C ASN A 45 -3.73 1.81 4.54
N LYS A 46 -3.22 2.96 4.98
CA LYS A 46 -3.75 4.26 4.53
C LYS A 46 -3.39 4.57 3.08
N ILE A 47 -2.23 4.14 2.60
CA ILE A 47 -1.86 4.22 1.18
C ILE A 47 -2.86 3.45 0.32
N LEU A 48 -3.25 2.25 0.73
CA LEU A 48 -4.16 1.41 -0.06
C LEU A 48 -5.64 1.80 0.09
N ASN A 49 -6.11 1.91 1.34
CA ASN A 49 -7.54 2.00 1.68
C ASN A 49 -7.97 3.33 2.31
N GLY A 50 -7.08 4.34 2.37
CA GLY A 50 -7.40 5.62 2.97
C GLY A 50 -8.68 6.23 2.38
N ASP A 51 -9.54 6.76 3.24
CA ASP A 51 -10.78 7.41 2.82
C ASP A 51 -11.06 8.63 3.71
N LYS A 52 -10.78 9.81 3.18
CA LYS A 52 -11.01 11.07 3.89
C LYS A 52 -12.49 11.33 4.15
N SER A 53 -13.38 10.80 3.31
CA SER A 53 -14.83 10.98 3.48
C SER A 53 -15.37 10.20 4.69
N THR A 54 -14.79 9.06 4.99
CA THR A 54 -15.12 8.27 6.18
C THR A 54 -14.31 8.73 7.40
N TYR A 55 -13.02 9.01 7.23
CA TYR A 55 -12.11 9.43 8.29
C TYR A 55 -11.40 10.74 7.91
N PRO A 56 -11.90 11.92 8.35
CA PRO A 56 -11.37 13.22 7.94
C PRO A 56 -9.88 13.48 8.27
N GLN A 57 -9.34 12.70 9.20
CA GLN A 57 -7.94 12.77 9.65
C GLN A 57 -6.98 11.99 8.74
N GLU A 58 -7.50 11.21 7.80
CA GLU A 58 -6.72 10.38 6.88
C GLU A 58 -6.67 11.03 5.50
N PHE A 59 -5.72 10.58 4.68
CA PHE A 59 -5.64 10.97 3.28
C PHE A 59 -6.39 9.94 2.43
N ASP A 60 -6.79 10.36 1.23
CA ASP A 60 -7.40 9.45 0.26
C ASP A 60 -6.34 8.48 -0.27
N GLY A 61 -6.59 7.18 -0.15
CA GLY A 61 -5.72 6.11 -0.62
C GLY A 61 -5.99 5.76 -2.09
N LEU A 62 -5.22 4.80 -2.61
CA LEU A 62 -5.27 4.38 -4.01
C LEU A 62 -6.68 3.99 -4.49
N LYS A 63 -7.47 3.31 -3.64
CA LYS A 63 -8.85 2.94 -3.96
C LYS A 63 -9.73 4.14 -4.36
N LYS A 64 -9.54 5.27 -3.69
CA LYS A 64 -10.30 6.51 -3.89
C LYS A 64 -9.65 7.40 -4.96
N LEU A 65 -8.32 7.44 -4.98
CA LEU A 65 -7.57 8.27 -5.92
C LEU A 65 -7.67 7.75 -7.36
N ILE A 66 -7.84 6.44 -7.59
CA ILE A 66 -8.02 5.84 -8.91
C ILE A 66 -9.52 5.73 -9.23
N SER A 67 -10.17 6.82 -9.64
CA SER A 67 -11.61 6.84 -9.94
C SER A 67 -11.97 6.57 -11.41
N THR A 68 -11.08 6.93 -12.34
CA THR A 68 -11.38 7.03 -13.78
C THR A 68 -11.22 5.69 -14.49
N ASN A 69 -10.12 4.98 -14.22
CA ASN A 69 -9.80 3.70 -14.86
C ASN A 69 -10.18 2.53 -13.93
N SER A 70 -11.46 2.47 -13.55
CA SER A 70 -11.99 1.43 -12.67
C SER A 70 -12.83 0.43 -13.46
N THR A 71 -12.44 -0.84 -13.43
CA THR A 71 -13.21 -1.94 -14.01
C THR A 71 -13.88 -2.73 -12.89
N THR A 72 -15.21 -2.73 -12.85
CA THR A 72 -15.97 -3.56 -11.91
C THR A 72 -16.16 -4.95 -12.50
N LEU A 73 -15.69 -5.97 -11.79
CA LEU A 73 -15.83 -7.37 -12.19
C LEU A 73 -16.60 -8.10 -11.10
N SER A 74 -17.84 -8.51 -11.36
CA SER A 74 -18.66 -9.29 -10.41
C SER A 74 -18.37 -10.78 -10.43
N ASP A 75 -17.53 -11.23 -11.36
CA ASP A 75 -17.14 -12.63 -11.56
C ASP A 75 -15.68 -12.87 -11.13
N SER A 76 -15.19 -14.09 -11.33
CA SER A 76 -13.78 -14.44 -11.11
C SER A 76 -12.85 -13.63 -12.00
N ILE A 77 -11.67 -13.29 -11.48
CA ILE A 77 -10.64 -12.57 -12.24
C ILE A 77 -10.29 -13.29 -13.55
N SER A 78 -10.08 -12.52 -14.63
CA SER A 78 -9.72 -13.04 -15.94
C SER A 78 -8.49 -12.33 -16.50
N LEU A 79 -7.68 -13.04 -17.29
CA LEU A 79 -6.48 -12.46 -17.90
C LEU A 79 -6.81 -11.31 -18.86
N SER A 80 -7.96 -11.37 -19.53
CA SER A 80 -8.44 -10.31 -20.41
C SER A 80 -8.76 -9.03 -19.62
N ALA A 81 -9.37 -9.13 -18.44
CA ALA A 81 -9.65 -7.95 -17.60
C ALA A 81 -8.36 -7.26 -17.14
N ILE A 82 -7.33 -8.03 -16.78
CA ILE A 82 -6.02 -7.49 -16.40
C ILE A 82 -5.32 -6.82 -17.59
N ARG A 83 -5.38 -7.43 -18.76
CA ARG A 83 -4.82 -6.83 -19.98
C ARG A 83 -5.53 -5.53 -20.33
N THR A 84 -6.85 -5.48 -20.20
CA THR A 84 -7.62 -4.25 -20.42
C THR A 84 -7.21 -3.15 -19.43
N SER A 85 -7.00 -3.47 -18.15
CA SER A 85 -6.55 -2.47 -17.18
C SER A 85 -5.12 -2.00 -17.44
N ILE A 86 -4.21 -2.89 -17.86
CA ILE A 86 -2.86 -2.52 -18.33
C ILE A 86 -2.95 -1.61 -19.56
N MET A 87 -3.78 -1.96 -20.55
CA MET A 87 -3.97 -1.13 -21.75
C MET A 87 -4.55 0.25 -21.40
N HIS A 88 -5.46 0.36 -20.43
CA HIS A 88 -5.96 1.67 -19.99
C HIS A 88 -4.84 2.55 -19.40
N CYS A 89 -3.93 1.97 -18.61
CA CYS A 89 -2.73 2.68 -18.15
C CYS A 89 -1.83 3.11 -19.32
N GLN A 90 -1.60 2.21 -20.29
CA GLN A 90 -0.77 2.49 -21.47
C GLN A 90 -1.36 3.59 -22.36
N GLN A 91 -2.66 3.56 -22.63
CA GLN A 91 -3.38 4.62 -23.38
C GLN A 91 -3.35 5.95 -22.62
N GLY A 92 -3.43 5.91 -21.29
CA GLY A 92 -3.22 7.07 -20.44
C GLY A 92 -1.83 7.68 -20.61
N ALA A 93 -0.79 6.83 -20.74
CA ALA A 93 0.58 7.26 -20.99
C ALA A 93 0.78 7.86 -22.39
N GLU A 94 0.20 7.24 -23.43
CA GLU A 94 0.23 7.77 -24.81
C GLU A 94 -0.45 9.14 -24.91
N SER A 95 -1.60 9.31 -24.24
CA SER A 95 -2.34 10.58 -24.21
C SER A 95 -1.62 11.70 -23.44
N TYR A 96 -0.64 11.34 -22.60
CA TYR A 96 0.14 12.28 -21.79
C TYR A 96 1.48 12.67 -22.48
N SER A 97 1.81 12.04 -23.60
CA SER A 97 3.10 12.17 -24.27
C SER A 97 3.17 13.37 -25.23
N GLU A 98 3.44 14.56 -24.67
CA GLU A 98 4.43 15.49 -25.24
C GLU A 98 5.68 15.65 -24.35
N THR A 99 5.67 15.18 -23.08
CA THR A 99 6.76 15.46 -22.13
C THR A 99 7.31 14.25 -21.36
N ILE A 100 6.57 13.13 -21.26
CA ILE A 100 7.04 11.92 -20.58
C ILE A 100 6.88 10.70 -21.49
N SER A 101 7.90 10.46 -22.31
CA SER A 101 8.05 9.20 -23.04
C SER A 101 8.30 8.09 -22.01
N GLY A 102 7.39 7.11 -21.90
CA GLY A 102 7.64 5.87 -21.17
C GLY A 102 6.93 5.65 -19.83
N ALA A 103 5.79 6.30 -19.56
CA ALA A 103 5.01 6.04 -18.34
C ALA A 103 4.23 4.70 -18.37
N MET A 104 4.94 3.60 -18.56
CA MET A 104 4.38 2.24 -18.52
C MET A 104 4.08 1.83 -17.06
N PRO A 105 3.02 1.04 -16.81
CA PRO A 105 2.79 0.45 -15.50
C PRO A 105 3.94 -0.51 -15.14
N ASP A 106 4.36 -0.47 -13.88
CA ASP A 106 5.55 -1.16 -13.38
C ASP A 106 5.27 -2.07 -12.17
N LEU A 107 4.06 -2.00 -11.60
CA LEU A 107 3.69 -2.78 -10.45
C LEU A 107 2.21 -3.13 -10.44
N ILE A 108 1.89 -4.40 -10.16
CA ILE A 108 0.53 -4.84 -9.83
C ILE A 108 0.47 -5.16 -8.34
N VAL A 109 -0.53 -4.63 -7.64
CA VAL A 109 -0.78 -4.90 -6.21
C VAL A 109 -2.12 -5.60 -6.06
N THR A 110 -2.14 -6.71 -5.33
CA THR A 110 -3.37 -7.49 -5.08
C THR A 110 -3.35 -8.12 -3.67
N ASP A 111 -4.45 -8.75 -3.28
CA ASP A 111 -4.52 -9.56 -2.06
C ASP A 111 -3.98 -10.99 -2.28
N LEU A 112 -3.72 -11.71 -1.19
CA LEU A 112 -3.17 -13.06 -1.26
C LEU A 112 -4.14 -14.09 -1.88
N SER A 113 -5.46 -13.89 -1.78
CA SER A 113 -6.43 -14.83 -2.37
C SER A 113 -6.53 -14.65 -3.88
N THR A 114 -6.69 -13.41 -4.36
CA THR A 114 -6.66 -13.10 -5.78
C THR A 114 -5.33 -13.48 -6.42
N PHE A 115 -4.21 -13.36 -5.71
CA PHE A 115 -2.92 -13.84 -6.21
C PHE A 115 -2.89 -15.35 -6.47
N LYS A 116 -3.55 -16.16 -5.63
CA LYS A 116 -3.67 -17.61 -5.87
C LYS A 116 -4.54 -17.90 -7.09
N ASP A 117 -5.63 -17.15 -7.24
CA ASP A 117 -6.52 -17.27 -8.40
C ASP A 117 -5.79 -16.87 -9.70
N LEU A 118 -5.02 -15.78 -9.67
CA LEU A 118 -4.14 -15.35 -10.77
C LEU A 118 -3.11 -16.41 -11.12
N LYS A 119 -2.46 -16.99 -10.12
CA LYS A 119 -1.46 -18.04 -10.34
C LYS A 119 -2.11 -19.26 -11.01
N ALA A 120 -3.26 -19.71 -10.50
CA ALA A 120 -4.00 -20.84 -11.09
C ALA A 120 -4.43 -20.56 -12.55
N LEU A 121 -4.70 -19.29 -12.89
CA LEU A 121 -5.02 -18.89 -14.26
C LEU A 121 -3.80 -18.86 -15.18
N VAL A 122 -2.62 -18.49 -14.68
CA VAL A 122 -1.39 -18.35 -15.47
C VAL A 122 -0.66 -19.70 -15.65
N ASP A 123 -0.69 -20.55 -14.63
CA ASP A 123 -0.01 -21.87 -14.62
C ASP A 123 -0.31 -22.77 -15.85
N PRO A 124 -1.56 -22.90 -16.37
CA PRO A 124 -1.81 -23.75 -17.54
C PRO A 124 -1.23 -23.20 -18.86
N TRP A 125 -0.99 -21.88 -18.96
CA TRP A 125 -0.43 -21.25 -20.17
C TRP A 125 1.09 -21.20 -20.13
N ASN A 126 1.68 -21.22 -18.94
CA ASN A 126 3.12 -21.20 -18.75
C ASN A 126 3.68 -22.62 -18.68
N ARG A 127 4.21 -23.11 -19.81
CA ARG A 127 5.06 -24.33 -19.81
C ARG A 127 6.36 -24.13 -19.01
N TYR A 128 6.82 -22.88 -18.91
CA TYR A 128 7.93 -22.44 -18.07
C TYR A 128 7.44 -21.21 -17.28
N MET A 129 7.67 -21.19 -15.97
CA MET A 129 7.29 -20.03 -15.17
C MET A 129 8.20 -18.85 -15.50
N ASN A 130 7.62 -17.84 -16.14
CA ASN A 130 8.22 -16.53 -16.29
C ASN A 130 8.25 -15.86 -14.90
N THR A 131 9.45 -15.61 -14.37
CA THR A 131 9.67 -14.93 -13.10
C THR A 131 10.60 -13.76 -13.32
N THR A 132 10.19 -12.56 -12.91
CA THR A 132 11.06 -11.38 -12.90
C THR A 132 11.63 -11.12 -11.52
N LYS A 133 12.84 -10.55 -11.50
CA LYS A 133 13.46 -10.03 -10.28
C LYS A 133 12.98 -8.61 -10.06
N ILE A 134 12.30 -8.37 -8.95
CA ILE A 134 12.01 -7.01 -8.49
C ILE A 134 13.31 -6.43 -7.89
N ALA A 135 13.43 -5.10 -7.83
CA ALA A 135 14.58 -4.32 -7.34
C ALA A 135 15.09 -4.63 -5.90
N TRP A 136 14.56 -5.66 -5.23
CA TRP A 136 14.95 -6.12 -3.90
C TRP A 136 15.39 -7.60 -3.86
N GLY A 137 15.69 -8.20 -5.01
CA GLY A 137 16.13 -9.60 -5.09
C GLY A 137 15.01 -10.63 -4.86
N ILE A 138 13.76 -10.17 -4.84
CA ILE A 138 12.57 -11.03 -4.70
C ILE A 138 12.10 -11.44 -6.10
N THR A 139 11.84 -12.72 -6.28
CA THR A 139 11.21 -13.26 -7.49
C THR A 139 9.69 -13.17 -7.35
N ALA A 140 9.02 -12.48 -8.26
CA ALA A 140 7.58 -12.38 -8.29
C ALA A 140 6.99 -13.03 -9.55
N LEU A 141 5.71 -13.37 -9.46
CA LEU A 141 4.92 -13.72 -10.64
C LEU A 141 4.82 -12.47 -11.51
N GLU A 142 5.08 -12.61 -12.80
CA GLU A 142 4.91 -11.54 -13.77
C GLU A 142 3.71 -11.78 -14.67
N ILE A 143 3.03 -10.71 -15.06
CA ILE A 143 1.99 -10.70 -16.08
C ILE A 143 2.38 -9.64 -17.09
N ASP A 144 2.58 -10.04 -18.35
CA ASP A 144 2.98 -9.17 -19.45
C ASP A 144 4.19 -8.25 -19.12
N GLY A 145 5.17 -8.78 -18.37
CA GLY A 145 6.40 -8.08 -17.97
C GLY A 145 6.28 -7.23 -16.70
N ILE A 146 5.12 -7.21 -16.04
CA ILE A 146 4.85 -6.42 -14.84
C ILE A 146 4.81 -7.35 -13.62
N PRO A 147 5.61 -7.07 -12.57
CA PRO A 147 5.60 -7.89 -11.35
C PRO A 147 4.31 -7.70 -10.54
N VAL A 148 3.81 -8.81 -9.99
CA VAL A 148 2.64 -8.85 -9.09
C VAL A 148 3.11 -9.02 -7.65
N ILE A 149 2.74 -8.08 -6.77
CA ILE A 149 3.00 -8.10 -5.34
C ILE A 149 1.68 -8.25 -4.56
N THR A 150 1.74 -8.99 -3.47
CA THR A 150 0.63 -9.13 -2.53
C THR A 150 0.78 -8.20 -1.33
N SER A 151 -0.30 -7.54 -0.91
CA SER A 151 -0.37 -6.86 0.39
C SER A 151 -1.44 -7.49 1.28
N GLN A 152 -1.15 -7.56 2.58
CA GLN A 152 -2.07 -8.07 3.60
C GLN A 152 -3.22 -7.09 3.92
N PHE A 153 -3.08 -5.82 3.53
CA PHE A 153 -4.09 -4.79 3.81
C PHE A 153 -5.14 -4.68 2.70
N MET A 154 -4.99 -5.44 1.62
CA MET A 154 -6.00 -5.54 0.57
C MET A 154 -7.19 -6.39 1.06
N THR A 155 -8.41 -6.01 0.67
CA THR A 155 -9.63 -6.74 1.04
C THR A 155 -9.65 -8.14 0.42
N THR A 156 -9.88 -9.17 1.22
CA THR A 156 -10.00 -10.57 0.77
C THR A 156 -11.46 -11.05 0.67
N THR A 157 -12.41 -10.19 1.02
CA THR A 157 -13.84 -10.50 1.00
C THR A 157 -14.34 -10.58 -0.44
N SER A 158 -14.97 -11.69 -0.81
CA SER A 158 -15.63 -11.88 -2.10
C SER A 158 -16.56 -10.70 -2.43
N GLY A 159 -16.52 -10.24 -3.67
CA GLY A 159 -17.27 -9.06 -4.13
C GLY A 159 -16.67 -7.73 -3.66
N SER A 160 -15.53 -7.74 -2.96
CA SER A 160 -14.81 -6.55 -2.50
C SER A 160 -13.30 -6.65 -2.67
N LYS A 161 -12.79 -7.75 -3.24
CA LYS A 161 -11.40 -7.91 -3.65
C LYS A 161 -11.06 -6.90 -4.73
N ALA A 162 -9.78 -6.51 -4.78
CA ALA A 162 -9.30 -5.52 -5.74
C ALA A 162 -7.90 -5.84 -6.24
N LEU A 163 -7.61 -5.35 -7.44
CA LEU A 163 -6.30 -5.39 -8.07
C LEU A 163 -5.96 -3.99 -8.57
N TYR A 164 -4.77 -3.51 -8.23
CA TYR A 164 -4.28 -2.21 -8.64
C TYR A 164 -3.14 -2.37 -9.63
N VAL A 165 -3.24 -1.69 -10.77
CA VAL A 165 -2.17 -1.54 -11.75
C VAL A 165 -1.59 -0.15 -11.55
N LEU A 166 -0.32 -0.10 -11.15
CA LEU A 166 0.35 1.11 -10.70
C LEU A 166 1.53 1.45 -11.60
N ASN A 167 1.79 2.75 -11.67
CA ASN A 167 3.04 3.31 -12.15
C ASN A 167 3.73 4.03 -10.99
N THR A 168 4.78 3.44 -10.42
CA THR A 168 5.44 4.00 -9.22
C THR A 168 6.15 5.32 -9.49
N SER A 169 6.53 5.62 -10.74
CA SER A 169 7.18 6.90 -11.10
C SER A 169 6.24 8.11 -10.98
N ALA A 170 4.94 7.90 -11.18
CA ALA A 170 3.91 8.94 -11.11
C ALA A 170 3.21 9.02 -9.74
N MET A 171 3.60 8.14 -8.80
CA MET A 171 3.07 8.09 -7.45
C MET A 171 4.10 8.65 -6.47
N LYS A 172 3.73 9.64 -5.68
CA LYS A 172 4.62 10.30 -4.70
C LYS A 172 4.00 10.27 -3.32
N LEU A 173 4.78 9.79 -2.35
CA LEU A 173 4.49 9.98 -0.93
C LEU A 173 5.26 11.20 -0.45
N VAL A 174 4.57 12.33 -0.30
CA VAL A 174 5.17 13.56 0.18
C VAL A 174 5.20 13.52 1.70
N VAL A 175 6.40 13.48 2.27
CA VAL A 175 6.63 13.47 3.72
C VAL A 175 7.01 14.89 4.15
N ALA A 176 6.18 15.50 5.00
CA ALA A 176 6.45 16.81 5.57
C ALA A 176 7.34 16.71 6.83
N GLN A 177 7.08 15.69 7.65
CA GLN A 177 7.90 15.36 8.80
C GLN A 177 7.92 13.84 8.95
N ASP A 178 9.12 13.30 8.93
CA ASP A 178 9.36 11.87 9.06
C ASP A 178 9.09 11.39 10.50
N LEU A 179 9.25 10.08 10.72
CA LEU A 179 9.07 9.40 11.98
C LEU A 179 9.86 10.09 13.10
N THR A 180 9.14 10.81 13.96
CA THR A 180 9.72 11.55 15.08
C THR A 180 9.22 10.99 16.39
N PHE A 181 10.14 10.83 17.34
CA PHE A 181 9.88 10.34 18.69
C PHE A 181 9.75 11.51 19.66
N GLU A 182 8.66 11.53 20.42
CA GLU A 182 8.42 12.54 21.45
C GLU A 182 8.00 11.87 22.77
N ARG A 183 8.62 12.29 23.88
CA ARG A 183 8.23 11.86 25.21
C ARG A 183 7.10 12.74 25.70
N LEU A 184 6.02 12.12 26.19
CA LEU A 184 4.89 12.84 26.75
C LEU A 184 5.12 13.14 28.23
N ALA A 185 4.42 14.15 28.74
CA ALA A 185 4.48 14.51 30.15
C ALA A 185 4.12 13.33 31.06
N LYS A 186 4.87 13.19 32.17
CA LYS A 186 4.61 12.16 33.17
C LYS A 186 3.34 12.52 33.95
N THR A 187 2.32 11.70 33.79
CA THR A 187 1.02 11.85 34.46
C THR A 187 0.82 10.84 35.59
N ASN A 188 1.44 9.66 35.47
CA ASN A 188 1.44 8.56 36.45
C ASN A 188 2.86 7.96 36.50
N ASP A 189 3.07 6.90 37.30
CA ASP A 189 4.28 6.07 37.27
C ASP A 189 4.38 5.24 35.97
N SER A 190 4.50 5.94 34.85
CA SER A 190 4.64 5.39 33.52
C SER A 190 5.33 6.40 32.60
N ASN A 191 6.27 5.90 31.79
CA ASN A 191 6.84 6.65 30.69
C ASN A 191 5.93 6.49 29.47
N LYS A 192 5.32 7.59 29.04
CA LYS A 192 4.50 7.66 27.82
C LYS A 192 5.31 8.32 26.71
N PHE A 193 5.17 7.81 25.51
CA PHE A 193 5.81 8.36 24.31
C PHE A 193 4.87 8.29 23.12
N MET A 194 5.16 9.11 22.12
CA MET A 194 4.40 9.21 20.88
C MET A 194 5.37 9.22 19.71
N ILE A 195 5.05 8.45 18.68
CA ILE A 195 5.74 8.45 17.40
C ILE A 195 4.80 9.09 16.40
N LYS A 196 5.27 10.09 15.65
CA LYS A 196 4.46 10.87 14.70
C LYS A 196 5.04 10.78 13.30
N TRP A 197 4.17 10.79 12.32
CA TRP A 197 4.49 10.92 10.89
C TRP A 197 3.50 11.87 10.24
N TYR A 198 3.99 12.72 9.35
CA TYR A 198 3.18 13.68 8.61
C TYR A 198 3.47 13.58 7.12
N GLY A 199 2.42 13.38 6.33
CA GLY A 199 2.56 13.29 4.89
C GLY A 199 1.23 13.22 4.15
N ALA A 200 1.33 13.07 2.84
CA ALA A 200 0.20 12.88 1.94
C ALA A 200 0.61 12.03 0.74
N LEU A 201 -0.33 11.24 0.23
CA LEU A 201 -0.19 10.51 -1.03
C LEU A 201 -0.66 11.41 -2.17
N VAL A 202 0.13 11.48 -3.23
CA VAL A 202 -0.16 12.28 -4.44
C VAL A 202 0.04 11.41 -5.67
N LEU A 203 -0.94 11.44 -6.56
CA LEU A 203 -0.81 10.92 -7.92
C LEU A 203 -0.67 12.13 -8.85
N ASP A 204 0.41 12.19 -9.63
CA ASP A 204 0.63 13.31 -10.57
C ASP A 204 -0.45 13.32 -11.66
N ASN A 205 -0.81 12.13 -12.16
CA ASN A 205 -1.89 11.92 -13.11
C ASN A 205 -2.56 10.57 -12.87
N GLU A 206 -3.84 10.61 -12.53
CA GLU A 206 -4.66 9.42 -12.25
C GLU A 206 -4.78 8.47 -13.45
N ARG A 207 -4.72 8.97 -14.68
CA ARG A 207 -4.88 8.16 -15.90
C ARG A 207 -3.78 7.10 -16.09
N LEU A 208 -2.66 7.24 -15.40
CA LEU A 208 -1.55 6.29 -15.42
C LEU A 208 -1.79 5.08 -14.50
N PHE A 209 -2.88 5.09 -13.74
CA PHE A 209 -3.26 4.06 -12.80
C PHE A 209 -4.57 3.42 -13.24
N ALA A 210 -4.78 2.16 -12.87
CA ALA A 210 -6.04 1.46 -13.09
C ALA A 210 -6.36 0.55 -11.90
N GLN A 211 -7.63 0.29 -11.67
CA GLN A 211 -8.09 -0.65 -10.67
C GLN A 211 -9.14 -1.61 -11.21
N ILE A 212 -9.08 -2.86 -10.78
CA ILE A 212 -10.16 -3.83 -10.92
C ILE A 212 -10.77 -4.00 -9.54
N ILE A 213 -12.09 -3.82 -9.42
CA ILE A 213 -12.81 -3.87 -8.15
C ILE A 213 -13.93 -4.91 -8.18
N SER A 214 -14.34 -5.32 -6.99
CA SER A 214 -15.48 -6.19 -6.72
C SER A 214 -15.33 -7.65 -7.17
N ILE A 215 -14.08 -8.13 -7.30
CA ILE A 215 -13.78 -9.50 -7.72
C ILE A 215 -14.39 -10.50 -6.73
N SER A 216 -15.01 -11.56 -7.25
CA SER A 216 -15.62 -12.65 -6.48
C SER A 216 -14.58 -13.52 -5.76
#